data_AF-A0A4R0D1B1-F1
#
_entry.id   AF-A0A4R0D1B1-F1
#
_cell.length_a   1.000
_cell.length_b   1.000
_cell.length_c   1.000
_cell.angle_alpha   90.00
_cell.angle_beta   90.00
_cell.angle_gamma   90.00
#
_symmetry.space_group_name_H-M   'P 1'
#
loop_
_entity.id
_entity.type
_entity.pdbx_description
1 polymer ?
#
loop_
_entity_poly.entity_id
_entity_poly.type
_entity_poly.pdbx_seq_one_letter_code
_entity_poly.pdbx_strand_id
1 'polypeptide(L)'
;MNKKADTLSAGLIGLVIFIFILWFFVKDDNTSAASNSATAAQTTTQATENSPSSEAAASAVYAALIQFQPEDIVKPTTKMPIACLDKESLNEMIQHYVNNETTKAKGYINTTDNPSAPCIILKSNIKYKVISAEYPNPNAPDAGYIEIVPKSTVAAQSGFWTVSTGFERIN
;
A
#
# COMPACT_ATOMS: atom_id res chain seq x y z
N MET A 1 22.86 48.14 -42.52
CA MET A 1 23.97 47.70 -41.63
C MET A 1 23.63 46.28 -41.18
N ASN A 2 24.16 45.24 -41.84
CA ASN A 2 25.37 44.46 -41.49
C ASN A 2 25.24 43.80 -40.10
N LYS A 3 25.31 42.48 -39.83
CA LYS A 3 25.82 41.23 -40.46
C LYS A 3 24.99 40.04 -39.87
N LYS A 4 24.64 38.95 -40.59
CA LYS A 4 25.38 37.67 -40.84
C LYS A 4 26.18 37.13 -39.63
N ALA A 5 26.31 35.84 -39.31
CA ALA A 5 25.69 34.56 -39.68
C ALA A 5 26.38 33.46 -38.82
N ASP A 6 25.75 32.28 -38.68
CA ASP A 6 26.33 30.92 -38.51
C ASP A 6 27.27 30.64 -37.27
N THR A 7 27.49 29.44 -36.71
CA THR A 7 27.48 28.06 -37.23
C THR A 7 27.68 27.05 -36.07
N LEU A 8 27.08 25.86 -36.21
CA LEU A 8 27.45 24.50 -35.76
C LEU A 8 28.45 24.22 -34.60
N SER A 9 28.06 23.28 -33.72
CA SER A 9 28.89 22.09 -33.44
C SER A 9 28.00 20.89 -33.05
N ALA A 10 28.05 19.86 -33.89
CA ALA A 10 27.56 18.52 -33.61
C ALA A 10 28.78 17.62 -33.37
N GLY A 11 28.65 16.65 -32.46
CA GLY A 11 29.43 15.41 -32.56
C GLY A 11 30.10 14.93 -31.27
N LEU A 12 29.97 13.62 -31.05
CA LEU A 12 30.73 12.75 -30.14
C LEU A 12 30.47 13.03 -28.65
N ILE A 13 29.87 12.13 -27.87
CA ILE A 13 30.47 10.86 -27.46
C ILE A 13 29.33 9.88 -27.12
N GLY A 14 29.09 8.92 -28.01
CA GLY A 14 28.65 7.60 -27.59
C GLY A 14 29.88 6.80 -27.17
N LEU A 15 29.66 5.78 -26.33
CA LEU A 15 30.59 4.67 -26.08
C LEU A 15 31.68 4.91 -25.02
N VAL A 16 31.26 4.98 -23.76
CA VAL A 16 32.03 4.48 -22.60
C VAL A 16 31.06 3.62 -21.78
N ILE A 17 30.92 2.33 -22.15
CA ILE A 17 31.55 1.23 -21.41
C ILE A 17 30.75 0.94 -20.11
N PHE A 18 29.70 0.11 -20.11
CA PHE A 18 29.75 -1.36 -20.19
C PHE A 18 30.65 -2.06 -19.12
N ILE A 19 31.04 -1.39 -18.02
CA ILE A 19 31.79 -1.98 -16.90
C ILE A 19 31.23 -1.49 -15.56
N PHE A 20 30.04 -1.92 -15.15
CA PHE A 20 29.64 -1.94 -13.73
C PHE A 20 28.61 -3.05 -13.43
N ILE A 21 28.58 -4.10 -14.25
CA ILE A 21 27.70 -5.28 -14.11
C ILE A 21 28.40 -6.45 -13.34
N LEU A 22 29.59 -6.26 -12.74
CA LEU A 22 30.35 -7.36 -12.13
C LEU A 22 30.98 -7.05 -10.76
N TRP A 23 30.25 -6.42 -9.85
CA TRP A 23 30.64 -6.31 -8.43
C TRP A 23 29.65 -6.94 -7.44
N PHE A 24 28.70 -7.72 -7.93
CA PHE A 24 27.72 -8.44 -7.10
C PHE A 24 27.91 -9.96 -7.21
N PHE A 25 29.13 -10.46 -7.03
CA PHE A 25 29.34 -11.88 -6.73
C PHE A 25 30.52 -12.07 -5.78
N VAL A 26 30.29 -12.95 -4.79
CA VAL A 26 31.23 -13.53 -3.82
C VAL A 26 31.42 -12.72 -2.52
N LYS A 27 30.68 -13.13 -1.49
CA LYS A 27 31.28 -13.81 -0.31
C LYS A 27 30.18 -14.46 0.56
N ASP A 28 29.87 -15.72 0.24
CA ASP A 28 29.28 -16.65 1.20
C ASP A 28 30.37 -17.07 2.19
N ASP A 29 30.09 -17.01 3.49
CA ASP A 29 30.78 -17.80 4.50
C ASP A 29 29.75 -18.40 5.46
N ASN A 30 29.69 -19.73 5.39
CA ASN A 30 28.91 -20.64 6.21
C ASN A 30 29.18 -20.47 7.71
N THR A 31 28.17 -20.71 8.55
CA THR A 31 28.36 -21.50 9.79
C THR A 31 27.04 -22.18 10.16
N SER A 32 26.93 -23.45 9.76
CA SER A 32 26.03 -24.41 10.38
C SER A 32 26.75 -25.05 11.56
N ALA A 33 26.21 -24.91 12.77
CA ALA A 33 26.59 -25.74 13.91
C ALA A 33 25.53 -26.82 14.10
N ALA A 34 25.89 -28.05 13.76
CA ALA A 34 25.18 -29.26 14.16
C ALA A 34 25.59 -29.63 15.59
N SER A 35 24.64 -30.13 16.38
CA SER A 35 24.95 -31.01 17.51
C SER A 35 23.91 -32.14 17.52
N ASN A 36 24.40 -33.35 17.27
CA ASN A 36 23.67 -34.61 17.34
C ASN A 36 23.58 -35.08 18.80
N SER A 37 22.50 -35.79 19.17
CA SER A 37 22.60 -37.14 19.78
C SER A 37 21.24 -37.82 20.05
N ALA A 38 21.14 -39.07 19.58
CA ALA A 38 20.37 -40.25 20.06
C ALA A 38 18.82 -40.13 20.22
N THR A 39 18.00 -40.74 19.34
CA THR A 39 17.58 -42.16 19.26
C THR A 39 16.96 -42.77 20.53
N ALA A 40 15.64 -42.98 20.51
CA ALA A 40 14.99 -44.22 20.94
C ALA A 40 13.53 -44.28 20.42
N ALA A 41 13.12 -45.47 19.98
CA ALA A 41 11.85 -45.79 19.33
C ALA A 41 10.73 -46.15 20.31
N GLN A 42 9.46 -45.98 19.90
CA GLN A 42 8.27 -46.80 20.23
C GLN A 42 7.06 -46.23 19.45
N THR A 43 6.62 -46.85 18.35
CA THR A 43 5.56 -47.88 18.24
C THR A 43 4.17 -47.46 18.78
N THR A 44 3.30 -47.10 17.82
CA THR A 44 1.87 -47.45 17.64
C THR A 44 0.89 -47.31 18.81
N THR A 45 -0.19 -46.53 18.61
CA THR A 45 -1.59 -47.02 18.49
C THR A 45 -2.56 -45.88 18.14
N GLN A 46 -3.40 -46.16 17.14
CA GLN A 46 -4.59 -45.44 16.69
C GLN A 46 -5.56 -45.07 17.83
N ALA A 47 -6.07 -43.85 17.81
CA ALA A 47 -7.43 -43.55 18.25
C ALA A 47 -8.02 -42.49 17.32
N THR A 48 -8.95 -42.94 16.48
CA THR A 48 -9.83 -42.10 15.67
C THR A 48 -10.70 -41.28 16.60
N GLU A 49 -10.50 -39.97 16.61
CA GLU A 49 -11.46 -39.03 17.17
C GLU A 49 -11.87 -38.08 16.05
N ASN A 50 -13.13 -38.20 15.63
CA ASN A 50 -13.81 -37.31 14.71
C ASN A 50 -13.65 -35.86 15.20
N SER A 51 -12.65 -35.15 14.69
CA SER A 51 -12.54 -33.70 14.86
C SER A 51 -13.18 -33.07 13.62
N PRO A 52 -14.37 -32.44 13.75
CA PRO A 52 -15.04 -31.83 12.60
C PRO A 52 -14.18 -30.69 12.04
N SER A 53 -13.80 -30.85 10.77
CA SER A 53 -13.44 -29.81 9.80
C SER A 53 -13.01 -28.47 10.40
N SER A 54 -11.71 -28.33 10.66
CA SER A 54 -11.08 -27.03 10.92
C SER A 54 -11.05 -26.12 9.68
N GLU A 55 -11.48 -26.59 8.51
CA GLU A 55 -11.71 -25.74 7.33
C GLU A 55 -12.97 -24.89 7.45
N ALA A 56 -14.05 -25.43 8.04
CA ALA A 56 -15.25 -24.66 8.33
C ALA A 56 -15.00 -23.62 9.44
N ALA A 57 -14.13 -23.93 10.41
CA ALA A 57 -13.71 -23.01 11.45
C ALA A 57 -12.72 -21.95 10.94
N ALA A 58 -11.83 -22.28 10.00
CA ALA A 58 -11.04 -21.28 9.30
C ALA A 58 -11.93 -20.29 8.55
N SER A 59 -12.98 -20.79 7.87
CA SER A 59 -13.98 -19.94 7.17
C SER A 59 -14.85 -19.09 8.11
N ALA A 60 -15.00 -19.46 9.38
CA ALA A 60 -15.76 -18.71 10.38
C ALA A 60 -14.88 -17.77 11.24
N VAL A 61 -13.56 -18.00 11.28
CA VAL A 61 -12.56 -17.09 11.86
C VAL A 61 -12.11 -16.01 10.86
N TYR A 62 -12.47 -16.14 9.57
CA TYR A 62 -12.75 -15.00 8.68
C TYR A 62 -14.10 -14.35 9.04
N ALA A 63 -14.33 -14.10 10.33
CA ALA A 63 -15.42 -13.25 10.80
C ALA A 63 -15.20 -11.84 10.23
N ALA A 64 -15.72 -11.64 9.03
CA ALA A 64 -15.79 -10.40 8.26
C ALA A 64 -14.59 -9.47 8.44
N LEU A 65 -13.46 -9.80 7.79
CA LEU A 65 -12.53 -8.75 7.38
C LEU A 65 -13.38 -7.79 6.52
N ILE A 66 -13.66 -6.59 7.06
CA ILE A 66 -14.63 -5.66 6.45
C ILE A 66 -13.99 -5.10 5.18
N GLN A 67 -14.17 -5.82 4.10
CA GLN A 67 -13.93 -5.31 2.76
C GLN A 67 -15.12 -4.46 2.35
N PHE A 68 -14.83 -3.24 1.95
CA PHE A 68 -15.80 -2.31 1.41
C PHE A 68 -16.13 -2.71 -0.03
N GLN A 69 -17.38 -2.53 -0.40
CA GLN A 69 -17.86 -2.70 -1.76
C GLN A 69 -18.24 -1.34 -2.34
N PRO A 70 -18.22 -1.17 -3.67
CA PRO A 70 -18.81 0.00 -4.30
C PRO A 70 -20.24 0.25 -3.81
N GLU A 71 -20.60 1.53 -3.70
CA GLU A 71 -21.84 2.05 -3.12
C GLU A 71 -21.98 1.94 -1.59
N ASP A 72 -21.03 1.30 -0.89
CA ASP A 72 -21.00 1.37 0.57
C ASP A 72 -20.88 2.81 1.06
N ILE A 73 -21.65 3.13 2.10
CA ILE A 73 -21.51 4.40 2.81
C ILE A 73 -20.53 4.21 3.97
N VAL A 74 -19.51 5.05 4.03
CA VAL A 74 -18.46 4.99 5.05
C VAL A 74 -18.30 6.32 5.78
N LYS A 75 -17.83 6.27 7.02
CA LYS A 75 -17.30 7.43 7.74
C LYS A 75 -15.88 7.19 8.22
N PRO A 76 -15.04 8.23 8.24
CA PRO A 76 -13.77 8.16 8.94
C PRO A 76 -13.92 7.85 10.42
N THR A 77 -13.07 6.98 10.94
CA THR A 77 -12.98 6.63 12.37
C THR A 77 -11.80 7.33 13.05
N THR A 78 -10.83 7.82 12.27
CA THR A 78 -9.64 8.50 12.77
C THR A 78 -9.85 10.01 12.88
N LYS A 79 -9.00 10.68 13.67
CA LYS A 79 -9.07 12.14 13.85
C LYS A 79 -8.59 12.93 12.63
N MET A 80 -7.70 12.34 11.83
CA MET A 80 -7.11 12.98 10.64
C MET A 80 -7.11 11.98 9.47
N PRO A 81 -8.28 11.61 8.96
CA PRO A 81 -8.37 10.78 7.76
C PRO A 81 -7.81 11.55 6.56
N ILE A 82 -6.93 10.91 5.80
CA ILE A 82 -6.31 11.51 4.62
C ILE A 82 -6.78 10.75 3.39
N ALA A 83 -7.10 11.49 2.33
CA ALA A 83 -7.31 10.90 1.01
C ALA A 83 -6.59 11.71 -0.06
N CYS A 84 -6.10 11.05 -1.11
CA CYS A 84 -5.30 11.66 -2.17
C CYS A 84 -6.00 11.54 -3.52
N LEU A 85 -5.67 12.42 -4.46
CA LEU A 85 -6.22 12.40 -5.82
C LEU A 85 -5.91 11.10 -6.57
N ASP A 86 -4.79 10.47 -6.24
CA ASP A 86 -4.33 9.21 -6.82
C ASP A 86 -3.65 8.31 -5.78
N LYS A 87 -3.51 7.03 -6.12
CA LYS A 87 -2.90 6.00 -5.25
C LYS A 87 -1.38 6.17 -5.09
N GLU A 88 -0.70 6.73 -6.07
CA GLU A 88 0.75 6.91 -6.04
C GLU A 88 1.12 7.92 -4.94
N SER A 89 0.50 9.10 -4.97
CA SER A 89 0.62 10.14 -3.94
C SER A 89 0.27 9.62 -2.55
N LEU A 90 -0.79 8.80 -2.43
CA LEU A 90 -1.16 8.17 -1.17
C LEU A 90 -0.07 7.23 -0.66
N ASN A 91 0.49 6.39 -1.53
CA ASN A 91 1.54 5.45 -1.18
C ASN A 91 2.83 6.15 -0.78
N GLU A 92 3.27 7.16 -1.52
CA GLU A 92 4.45 7.96 -1.19
C GLU A 92 4.29 8.67 0.16
N MET A 93 3.14 9.30 0.39
CA MET A 93 2.84 9.93 1.68
C MET A 93 2.88 8.91 2.84
N ILE A 94 2.27 7.74 2.67
CA ILE A 94 2.31 6.66 3.69
C ILE A 94 3.74 6.20 3.92
N GLN A 95 4.54 5.99 2.87
CA GLN A 95 5.94 5.58 3.00
C GLN A 95 6.75 6.60 3.79
N HIS A 96 6.63 7.89 3.48
CA HIS A 96 7.29 8.95 4.25
C HIS A 96 6.84 8.96 5.71
N TYR A 97 5.54 8.74 5.97
CA TYR A 97 5.01 8.66 7.32
C TYR A 97 5.61 7.47 8.10
N VAL A 98 5.62 6.28 7.51
CA VAL A 98 6.18 5.04 8.12
C VAL A 98 7.68 5.17 8.36
N ASN A 99 8.40 5.88 7.48
CA ASN A 99 9.82 6.15 7.61
C ASN A 99 10.15 7.30 8.60
N ASN A 100 9.15 7.84 9.31
CA ASN A 100 9.29 9.00 10.21
C ASN A 100 9.76 10.31 9.52
N GLU A 101 9.61 10.41 8.20
CA GLU A 101 9.96 11.60 7.40
C GLU A 101 8.79 12.61 7.40
N THR A 102 8.42 13.10 8.58
CA THR A 102 7.19 13.89 8.78
C THR A 102 7.09 15.15 7.92
N THR A 103 8.20 15.86 7.67
CA THR A 103 8.23 17.04 6.79
C THR A 103 7.89 16.67 5.35
N LYS A 104 8.40 15.53 4.85
CA LYS A 104 8.08 15.04 3.49
C LYS A 104 6.63 14.62 3.41
N ALA A 105 6.15 13.85 4.38
CA ALA A 105 4.74 13.43 4.44
C ALA A 105 3.77 14.62 4.46
N LYS A 106 4.07 15.67 5.25
CA LYS A 106 3.27 16.92 5.27
C LYS A 106 3.26 17.64 3.92
N GLY A 107 4.32 17.49 3.12
CA GLY A 107 4.40 18.03 1.77
C GLY A 107 3.35 17.47 0.79
N TYR A 108 2.66 16.39 1.13
CA TYR A 108 1.57 15.85 0.30
C TYR A 108 0.19 16.38 0.73
N ILE A 109 0.09 17.02 1.89
CA ILE A 109 -1.20 17.45 2.45
C ILE A 109 -1.51 18.90 2.07
N ASN A 110 -2.72 19.11 1.56
CA ASN A 110 -3.23 20.40 1.16
C ASN A 110 -3.36 21.28 2.40
N THR A 111 -2.57 22.35 2.42
CA THR A 111 -2.50 23.32 3.52
C THR A 111 -2.37 24.71 2.92
N THR A 112 -2.50 25.75 3.74
CA THR A 112 -2.30 27.15 3.30
C THR A 112 -0.93 27.34 2.63
N ASP A 113 0.10 26.65 3.13
CA ASP A 113 1.48 26.77 2.63
C ASP A 113 1.75 25.86 1.41
N ASN A 114 0.85 24.91 1.13
CA ASN A 114 0.94 24.02 -0.04
C ASN A 114 -0.46 23.72 -0.62
N PRO A 115 -1.03 24.68 -1.38
CA PRO A 115 -2.40 24.56 -1.89
C PRO A 115 -2.53 23.57 -3.06
N SER A 116 -1.42 23.18 -3.68
CA SER A 116 -1.37 22.24 -4.81
C SER A 116 -1.14 20.79 -4.39
N ALA A 117 -1.04 20.51 -3.09
CA ALA A 117 -0.74 19.16 -2.62
C ALA A 117 -1.85 18.17 -3.00
N PRO A 118 -1.50 16.92 -3.36
CA PRO A 118 -2.44 15.95 -3.91
C PRO A 118 -3.35 15.30 -2.86
N CYS A 119 -3.07 15.47 -1.56
CA CYS A 119 -3.84 14.85 -0.49
C CYS A 119 -4.61 15.89 0.33
N ILE A 120 -5.79 15.52 0.80
CA ILE A 120 -6.66 16.35 1.64
C ILE A 120 -6.95 15.63 2.95
N ILE A 121 -7.15 16.41 4.01
CA ILE A 121 -7.73 15.90 5.26
C ILE A 121 -9.25 15.86 5.10
N LEU A 122 -9.82 14.66 5.23
CA LEU A 122 -11.27 14.48 5.18
C LEU A 122 -11.91 14.98 6.47
N LYS A 123 -13.18 15.39 6.37
CA LYS A 123 -13.97 15.82 7.52
C LYS A 123 -14.59 14.59 8.18
N SER A 124 -14.27 14.34 9.45
CA SER A 124 -14.74 13.15 10.20
C SER A 124 -16.27 13.07 10.35
N ASN A 125 -16.97 14.20 10.28
CA ASN A 125 -18.43 14.26 10.34
C ASN A 125 -19.14 14.07 8.98
N ILE A 126 -18.38 13.92 7.90
CA ILE A 126 -18.93 13.72 6.55
C ILE A 126 -18.98 12.23 6.24
N LYS A 127 -20.10 11.82 5.62
CA LYS A 127 -20.28 10.47 5.08
C LYS A 127 -19.78 10.46 3.64
N TYR A 128 -19.07 9.41 3.28
CA TYR A 128 -18.54 9.19 1.96
C TYR A 128 -19.17 7.94 1.35
N LYS A 129 -19.19 7.89 0.03
CA LYS A 129 -19.61 6.74 -0.75
C LYS A 129 -18.38 6.12 -1.41
N VAL A 130 -18.21 4.82 -1.28
CA VAL A 130 -17.16 4.06 -1.95
C VAL A 130 -17.54 3.89 -3.41
N ILE A 131 -16.61 4.16 -4.33
CA ILE A 131 -16.81 3.94 -5.77
C ILE A 131 -15.86 2.88 -6.33
N SER A 132 -14.73 2.63 -5.67
CA SER A 132 -13.81 1.54 -5.99
C SER A 132 -13.13 1.04 -4.72
N ALA A 133 -12.73 -0.24 -4.71
CA ALA A 133 -12.01 -0.86 -3.62
C ALA A 133 -11.01 -1.89 -4.14
N GLU A 134 -9.79 -1.87 -3.60
CA GLU A 134 -8.68 -2.73 -3.99
C GLU A 134 -8.00 -3.31 -2.75
N TYR A 135 -7.83 -4.63 -2.71
CA TYR A 135 -7.21 -5.35 -1.60
C TYR A 135 -6.01 -6.15 -2.10
N PRO A 136 -4.85 -5.48 -2.33
CA PRO A 136 -3.71 -6.09 -3.01
C PRO A 136 -2.96 -7.11 -2.14
N ASN A 137 -3.12 -7.07 -0.82
CA ASN A 137 -2.44 -8.01 0.08
C ASN A 137 -3.40 -9.13 0.53
N PRO A 138 -3.26 -10.37 0.01
CA PRO A 138 -4.10 -11.49 0.42
C PRO A 138 -3.88 -11.92 1.88
N ASN A 139 -2.73 -11.55 2.48
CA ASN A 139 -2.39 -11.85 3.87
C ASN A 139 -2.83 -10.75 4.86
N ALA A 140 -3.27 -9.60 4.36
CA ALA A 140 -3.83 -8.50 5.15
C ALA A 140 -5.10 -7.95 4.45
N PRO A 141 -6.16 -8.77 4.32
CA PRO A 141 -7.34 -8.43 3.53
C PRO A 141 -8.22 -7.33 4.14
N ASP A 142 -7.95 -6.89 5.37
CA ASP A 142 -8.52 -5.70 6.02
C ASP A 142 -7.86 -4.39 5.57
N ALA A 143 -6.60 -4.46 5.14
CA ALA A 143 -5.82 -3.33 4.66
C ALA A 143 -5.86 -3.26 3.12
N GLY A 144 -6.71 -2.38 2.61
CA GLY A 144 -6.85 -2.09 1.19
C GLY A 144 -6.93 -0.59 0.91
N TYR A 145 -7.07 -0.28 -0.37
CA TYR A 145 -7.31 1.06 -0.87
C TYR A 145 -8.76 1.19 -1.27
N ILE A 146 -9.41 2.27 -0.85
CA ILE A 146 -10.76 2.62 -1.30
C ILE A 146 -10.73 3.98 -1.98
N GLU A 147 -11.50 4.09 -3.05
CA GLU A 147 -11.78 5.35 -3.72
C GLU A 147 -13.15 5.85 -3.27
N ILE A 148 -13.20 7.08 -2.79
CA ILE A 148 -14.39 7.65 -2.15
C ILE A 148 -14.79 8.99 -2.73
N VAL A 149 -16.08 9.27 -2.68
CA VAL A 149 -16.68 10.59 -2.98
C VAL A 149 -17.60 11.01 -1.83
N PRO A 150 -17.88 12.31 -1.64
CA PRO A 150 -18.92 12.73 -0.70
C PRO A 150 -20.25 12.01 -0.99
N LYS A 151 -20.99 11.58 0.04
CA LYS A 151 -22.26 10.85 -0.14
C LYS A 151 -23.28 11.58 -1.03
N SER A 152 -23.25 12.92 -1.03
CA SER A 152 -24.13 13.76 -1.85
C SER A 152 -23.79 13.76 -3.34
N THR A 153 -22.65 13.20 -3.73
CA THR A 153 -22.22 13.14 -5.13
C THR A 153 -23.06 12.11 -5.90
N VAL A 154 -23.78 12.59 -6.91
CA VAL A 154 -24.64 11.76 -7.77
C VAL A 154 -23.83 10.94 -8.77
N ALA A 155 -22.83 11.57 -9.39
CA ALA A 155 -21.91 10.94 -10.34
C ALA A 155 -20.55 11.62 -10.27
N ALA A 156 -19.48 10.84 -10.38
CA ALA A 156 -18.11 11.32 -10.50
C ALA A 156 -17.31 10.35 -11.38
N GLN A 157 -16.38 10.87 -12.18
CA GLN A 157 -15.46 10.04 -12.97
C GLN A 157 -14.31 9.48 -12.13
N SER A 158 -13.97 10.17 -11.03
CA SER A 158 -12.96 9.78 -10.07
C SER A 158 -13.31 10.33 -8.69
N GLY A 159 -12.71 9.75 -7.66
CA GLY A 159 -12.81 10.16 -6.27
C GLY A 159 -11.44 10.43 -5.66
N PHE A 160 -11.38 10.31 -4.34
CA PHE A 160 -10.13 10.37 -3.59
C PHE A 160 -9.79 8.99 -3.04
N TRP A 161 -8.54 8.60 -3.16
CA TRP A 161 -8.00 7.34 -2.68
C TRP A 161 -7.55 7.43 -1.24
N THR A 162 -7.88 6.43 -0.43
CA THR A 162 -7.51 6.35 0.99
C THR A 162 -7.36 4.90 1.44
N VAL A 163 -6.86 4.70 2.65
CA VAL A 163 -6.68 3.37 3.26
C VAL A 163 -7.98 2.95 3.96
N SER A 164 -8.44 1.73 3.71
CA SER A 164 -9.68 1.17 4.26
C SER A 164 -9.74 1.16 5.79
N THR A 165 -8.62 0.93 6.46
CA THR A 165 -8.55 0.76 7.93
C THR A 165 -8.95 2.01 8.72
N GLY A 166 -8.98 3.18 8.07
CA GLY A 166 -9.41 4.44 8.67
C GLY A 166 -10.92 4.69 8.66
N PHE A 167 -11.74 3.70 8.28
CA PHE A 167 -13.16 3.87 8.00
C PHE A 167 -14.02 2.77 8.62
N GLU A 168 -15.30 3.08 8.82
CA GLU A 168 -16.35 2.13 9.18
C GLU A 168 -17.54 2.26 8.22
N ARG A 169 -18.21 1.14 7.93
CA ARG A 169 -19.45 1.11 7.15
C ARG A 169 -20.60 1.67 7.98
N ILE A 170 -21.42 2.51 7.37
CA ILE A 170 -22.66 3.02 7.95
C ILE A 170 -23.83 2.31 7.25
N ASN A 171 -24.58 1.53 8.04
CA ASN A 171 -25.85 0.93 7.60
C ASN A 171 -26.94 1.99 7.42
#